data_AF-A0A699UHX3-F1
#
_entry.id   AF-A0A699UHX3-F1
#
_cell.length_a   1.000
_cell.length_b   1.000
_cell.length_c   1.000
_cell.angle_alpha   90.00
_cell.angle_beta   90.00
_cell.angle_gamma   90.00
#
_symmetry.space_group_name_H-M   'P 1'
#
loop_
_entity.id
_entity.type
_entity.pdbx_description
1 polymer ?
#
loop_
_entity_poly.entity_id
_entity_poly.type
_entity_poly.pdbx_seq_one_letter_code
_entity_poly.pdbx_strand_id
1 'polypeptide(L)'
;RLIKKLLNADPCSLPPMDLKLAEESKQKSSVEEPTELELKDLPSHLEYAFLEDSNKLPVIIAKNLKVNEREALLNVLKSHKRAIAWKIYDIKGIDPRFCTHKILMEDDYKPAVHSQRRVNPKIHDVIKKEVIKLLDAEMIYPISDSPWVSPIHCVPKKGGITLVANEDNELIPTRLVTGWRVCIDYRKLNDATRKDN
;
A
#
# COMPACT_ATOMS: atom_id res chain seq x y z
N ARG A 1 1.15 -21.66 -7.12
CA ARG A 1 0.51 -22.14 -8.37
C ARG A 1 -0.99 -21.79 -8.45
N LEU A 2 -1.69 -21.65 -7.31
CA LEU A 2 -3.11 -21.19 -7.25
C LEU A 2 -3.31 -19.70 -7.58
N ILE A 3 -2.44 -18.81 -7.08
CA ILE A 3 -2.61 -17.35 -7.24
C ILE A 3 -2.52 -16.90 -8.71
N LYS A 4 -1.62 -17.51 -9.50
CA LYS A 4 -1.54 -17.27 -10.96
C LYS A 4 -2.80 -17.73 -11.71
N LYS A 5 -3.54 -18.73 -11.20
CA LYS A 5 -4.79 -19.20 -11.81
C LYS A 5 -5.95 -18.25 -11.53
N LEU A 6 -6.04 -17.70 -10.32
CA LEU A 6 -7.09 -16.73 -9.93
C LEU A 6 -7.01 -15.42 -10.73
N LEU A 7 -5.81 -15.00 -11.11
CA LEU A 7 -5.59 -13.72 -11.79
C LEU A 7 -5.67 -13.81 -13.33
N ASN A 8 -5.88 -15.01 -13.87
CA ASN A 8 -5.90 -15.28 -15.32
C ASN A 8 -7.24 -15.91 -15.79
N ALA A 9 -8.21 -16.11 -14.89
CA ALA A 9 -9.51 -16.70 -15.22
C ALA A 9 -10.61 -15.64 -15.35
N ASP A 10 -11.53 -15.88 -16.28
CA ASP A 10 -12.72 -15.05 -16.49
C ASP A 10 -13.63 -15.10 -15.24
N PRO A 11 -14.15 -13.98 -14.72
CA PRO A 11 -14.82 -13.90 -13.42
C PRO A 11 -16.06 -14.80 -13.25
N CYS A 12 -16.62 -15.31 -14.35
CA CYS A 12 -17.90 -16.01 -14.36
C CYS A 12 -17.80 -17.55 -14.36
N SER A 13 -16.61 -18.16 -14.24
CA SER A 13 -16.45 -19.62 -14.42
C SER A 13 -15.89 -20.41 -13.24
N LEU A 14 -15.82 -19.82 -12.03
CA LEU A 14 -15.28 -20.55 -10.87
C LEU A 14 -16.40 -21.27 -10.08
N PRO A 15 -16.24 -22.57 -9.75
CA PRO A 15 -17.16 -23.27 -8.87
C PRO A 15 -16.96 -22.82 -7.40
N PRO A 16 -17.99 -22.93 -6.54
CA PRO A 16 -17.88 -22.58 -5.12
C PRO A 16 -16.87 -23.49 -4.43
N MET A 17 -15.92 -22.92 -3.68
CA MET A 17 -15.03 -23.71 -2.80
C MET A 17 -15.60 -23.74 -1.38
N ASP A 18 -15.93 -24.94 -0.90
CA ASP A 18 -16.37 -25.20 0.46
C ASP A 18 -15.25 -24.91 1.49
N LEU A 19 -15.56 -24.03 2.44
CA LEU A 19 -14.73 -23.68 3.60
C LEU A 19 -14.88 -24.73 4.72
N LYS A 20 -14.31 -25.92 4.56
CA LYS A 20 -14.05 -26.82 5.70
C LYS A 20 -12.71 -27.56 5.56
N LEU A 21 -11.80 -27.24 6.49
CA LEU A 21 -10.58 -27.95 6.90
C LEU A 21 -9.45 -28.18 5.87
N ALA A 22 -8.36 -27.45 6.06
CA ALA A 22 -6.96 -27.91 6.06
C ALA A 22 -6.07 -26.67 6.25
N GLU A 23 -5.78 -26.27 7.48
CA GLU A 23 -4.51 -26.60 8.15
C GLU A 23 -3.27 -26.42 7.25
N GLU A 24 -2.50 -25.38 7.59
CA GLU A 24 -1.07 -25.23 7.37
C GLU A 24 -0.51 -25.73 6.02
N SER A 25 -0.70 -24.94 4.97
CA SER A 25 0.38 -24.79 4.00
C SER A 25 0.99 -23.40 4.17
N LYS A 26 2.03 -23.36 5.01
CA LYS A 26 3.02 -22.29 5.09
C LYS A 26 3.83 -22.26 3.78
N GLN A 27 3.16 -22.03 2.65
CA GLN A 27 3.84 -21.71 1.41
C GLN A 27 4.35 -20.29 1.58
N LYS A 28 5.61 -20.18 2.03
CA LYS A 28 6.42 -18.97 1.92
C LYS A 28 6.28 -18.49 0.48
N SER A 29 5.44 -17.47 0.27
CA SER A 29 5.35 -16.79 -1.01
C SER A 29 6.72 -16.18 -1.29
N SER A 30 7.08 -16.19 -2.57
CA SER A 30 8.39 -15.82 -3.11
C SER A 30 8.94 -14.56 -2.45
N VAL A 31 9.93 -14.74 -1.57
CA VAL A 31 10.83 -13.67 -1.16
C VAL A 31 11.69 -13.38 -2.39
N GLU A 32 11.17 -12.54 -3.27
CA GLU A 32 12.02 -11.75 -4.16
C GLU A 32 13.00 -11.03 -3.23
N GLU A 33 14.30 -11.17 -3.52
CA GLU A 33 15.38 -10.54 -2.75
C GLU A 33 15.02 -9.08 -2.47
N PRO A 34 15.30 -8.57 -1.25
CA PRO A 34 14.90 -7.23 -0.89
C PRO A 34 15.52 -6.25 -1.87
N THR A 35 14.68 -5.58 -2.64
CA THR A 35 15.09 -4.50 -3.55
C THR A 35 15.99 -3.53 -2.78
N GLU A 36 17.21 -3.30 -3.28
CA GLU A 36 18.09 -2.29 -2.72
C GLU A 36 17.31 -0.98 -2.60
N LEU A 37 17.35 -0.36 -1.42
CA LEU A 37 16.65 0.90 -1.19
C LEU A 37 17.32 1.97 -2.04
N GLU A 38 16.73 2.32 -3.19
CA GLU A 38 17.14 3.46 -3.99
C GLU A 38 16.92 4.75 -3.17
N LEU A 39 18.00 5.23 -2.53
CA LEU A 39 17.99 6.49 -1.80
C LEU A 39 17.83 7.64 -2.79
N LYS A 40 16.85 8.50 -2.52
CA LYS A 40 16.64 9.70 -3.33
C LYS A 40 17.68 10.76 -3.00
N ASP A 41 17.98 11.60 -3.98
CA ASP A 41 18.76 12.82 -3.74
C ASP A 41 18.04 13.72 -2.75
N LEU A 42 18.78 14.15 -1.72
CA LEU A 42 18.27 15.02 -0.67
C LEU A 42 18.64 16.49 -0.95
N PRO A 43 17.77 17.44 -0.56
CA PRO A 43 18.14 18.84 -0.48
C PRO A 43 19.38 19.06 0.40
N SER A 44 20.14 20.13 0.13
CA SER A 44 21.41 20.42 0.81
C SER A 44 21.34 20.57 2.34
N HIS A 45 20.16 20.83 2.89
CA HIS A 45 19.91 20.98 4.34
C HIS A 45 19.55 19.66 5.05
N LEU A 46 19.38 18.56 4.30
CA LEU A 46 19.08 17.23 4.83
C LEU A 46 20.23 16.27 4.54
N GLU A 47 20.39 15.28 5.40
CA GLU A 47 21.35 14.19 5.20
C GLU A 47 20.76 12.84 5.66
N TYR A 48 21.30 11.76 5.11
CA TYR A 48 20.98 10.42 5.58
C TYR A 48 21.84 10.07 6.80
N ALA A 49 21.18 9.51 7.81
CA ALA A 49 21.83 8.81 8.91
C ALA A 49 21.30 7.38 8.98
N PHE A 50 22.09 6.46 9.52
CA PHE A 50 21.74 5.04 9.58
C PHE A 50 21.61 4.59 11.03
N LEU A 51 20.59 3.79 11.31
CA LEU A 51 20.36 3.26 12.66
C LEU A 51 21.12 1.94 12.92
N GLU A 52 21.75 1.37 11.89
CA GLU A 52 22.56 0.15 11.94
C GLU A 52 23.90 0.32 11.21
N ASP A 53 24.90 -0.43 11.65
CA ASP A 53 26.30 -0.30 11.19
C ASP A 53 26.52 -0.79 9.75
N SER A 54 25.51 -1.41 9.13
CA SER A 54 25.57 -1.98 7.76
C SER A 54 24.91 -1.11 6.68
N ASN A 55 24.80 0.21 6.89
CA ASN A 55 24.06 1.15 6.01
C ASN A 55 22.58 0.75 5.79
N LYS A 56 22.01 0.01 6.75
CA LYS A 56 20.60 -0.38 6.75
C LYS A 56 19.77 0.62 7.56
N LEU A 57 18.48 0.66 7.29
CA LEU A 57 17.51 1.51 8.01
C LEU A 57 17.88 3.01 7.92
N PRO A 58 17.86 3.59 6.71
CA PRO A 58 18.13 5.01 6.54
C PRO A 58 17.06 5.86 7.23
N VAL A 59 17.49 6.97 7.83
CA VAL A 59 16.64 8.04 8.37
C VAL A 59 17.15 9.36 7.82
N ILE A 60 16.24 10.26 7.48
CA ILE A 60 16.58 11.60 7.00
C ILE A 60 16.59 12.56 8.19
N ILE A 61 17.72 13.21 8.44
CA ILE A 61 17.90 14.19 9.51
C ILE A 61 18.36 15.54 8.95
N ALA A 62 18.26 16.60 9.75
CA ALA A 62 18.78 17.91 9.37
C ALA A 62 20.32 17.91 9.43
N LYS A 63 20.96 18.44 8.38
CA LYS A 63 22.42 18.48 8.26
C LYS A 63 23.09 19.45 9.23
N ASN A 64 22.35 20.46 9.70
CA ASN A 64 22.84 21.53 10.57
C ASN A 64 22.71 21.22 12.07
N LEU A 65 22.46 19.97 12.46
CA LEU A 65 22.42 19.56 13.87
C LEU A 65 23.81 19.62 14.49
N LYS A 66 23.90 20.08 15.75
CA LYS A 66 25.15 19.98 16.52
C LYS A 66 25.47 18.49 16.78
N VAL A 67 26.74 18.16 16.93
CA VAL A 67 27.19 16.76 17.14
C VAL A 67 26.45 16.11 18.31
N ASN A 68 26.34 16.82 19.44
CA ASN A 68 25.64 16.32 20.64
C ASN A 68 24.13 16.08 20.39
N GLU A 69 23.47 16.98 19.65
CA GLU A 69 22.03 16.87 19.33
C GLU A 69 21.78 15.70 18.38
N ARG A 70 22.66 15.55 17.38
CA ARG A 70 22.63 14.44 16.42
C ARG A 70 22.77 13.10 17.12
N GLU A 71 23.76 12.96 18.00
CA GLU A 71 23.97 11.71 18.75
C GLU A 71 22.78 11.39 19.66
N ALA A 72 22.27 12.39 20.39
CA ALA A 72 21.09 12.22 21.23
C ALA A 72 19.87 11.76 20.42
N LEU A 73 19.62 12.39 19.26
CA LEU A 73 18.53 12.00 18.35
C LEU A 73 18.69 10.56 17.85
N LEU A 74 19.88 10.21 17.35
CA LEU A 74 20.14 8.86 16.85
C LEU A 74 20.00 7.80 17.94
N ASN A 75 20.41 8.11 19.17
CA ASN A 75 20.21 7.20 20.31
C ASN A 75 18.73 6.95 20.58
N VAL A 76 17.90 8.00 20.60
CA VAL A 76 16.44 7.85 20.78
C VAL A 76 15.83 7.00 19.66
N LEU A 77 16.20 7.26 18.41
CA LEU A 77 15.70 6.50 17.24
C LEU A 77 16.17 5.04 17.28
N LYS A 78 17.42 4.79 17.68
CA LYS A 78 17.97 3.44 17.86
C LYS A 78 17.25 2.67 18.98
N SER A 79 16.85 3.34 20.06
CA SER A 79 16.04 2.73 21.13
C SER A 79 14.62 2.40 20.68
N HIS A 80 14.04 3.20 19.77
CA HIS A 80 12.65 3.07 19.33
C HIS A 80 12.50 2.55 17.89
N LYS A 81 13.44 1.74 17.39
CA LYS A 81 13.41 1.20 16.02
C LYS A 81 12.07 0.55 15.65
N ARG A 82 11.45 -0.15 16.60
CA ARG A 82 10.16 -0.86 16.42
C ARG A 82 8.98 0.07 16.11
N ALA A 83 9.09 1.37 16.37
CA ALA A 83 8.05 2.36 16.08
C ALA A 83 8.13 2.89 14.63
N ILE A 84 9.20 2.60 13.92
CA ILE A 84 9.44 3.08 12.55
C ILE A 84 9.22 1.90 11.60
N ALA A 85 8.45 2.13 10.54
CA ALA A 85 8.24 1.15 9.48
C ALA A 85 9.00 1.56 8.22
N TRP A 86 9.93 0.72 7.75
CA TRP A 86 10.64 0.93 6.48
C TRP A 86 9.97 0.15 5.35
N LYS A 87 9.42 -1.02 5.67
CA LYS A 87 8.63 -1.86 4.77
C LYS A 87 7.19 -1.96 5.28
N ILE A 88 6.28 -2.35 4.40
CA ILE A 88 4.87 -2.56 4.78
C ILE A 88 4.75 -3.64 5.88
N TYR A 89 5.57 -4.69 5.81
CA TYR A 89 5.62 -5.76 6.82
C TYR A 89 6.02 -5.29 8.21
N ASP A 90 6.68 -4.13 8.34
CA ASP A 90 7.07 -3.57 9.63
C ASP A 90 5.88 -2.90 10.34
N ILE A 91 4.82 -2.57 9.61
CA ILE A 91 3.59 -1.96 10.15
C ILE A 91 2.82 -3.04 10.90
N LYS A 92 2.98 -3.07 12.22
CA LYS A 92 2.24 -3.98 13.09
C LYS A 92 0.79 -3.52 13.23
N GLY A 93 -0.14 -4.33 12.75
CA GLY A 93 -1.57 -4.16 13.04
C GLY A 93 -1.90 -4.48 14.50
N ILE A 94 -3.11 -4.11 14.92
CA ILE A 94 -3.70 -4.56 16.18
C ILE A 94 -4.19 -5.98 15.96
N ASP A 95 -3.82 -6.92 16.83
CA ASP A 95 -4.32 -8.29 16.74
C ASP A 95 -5.85 -8.27 17.01
N PRO A 96 -6.66 -8.85 16.09
CA PRO A 96 -8.13 -8.91 16.22
C PRO A 96 -8.62 -9.48 17.56
N ARG A 97 -7.81 -10.25 18.28
CA ARG A 97 -8.15 -10.76 19.63
C ARG A 97 -8.28 -9.63 20.67
N PHE A 98 -7.57 -8.52 20.49
CA PHE A 98 -7.62 -7.38 21.42
C PHE A 98 -8.77 -6.44 21.10
N CYS A 99 -9.00 -6.16 19.81
CA CYS A 99 -10.03 -5.24 19.37
C CYS A 99 -10.52 -5.61 17.98
N THR A 100 -11.84 -5.64 17.81
CA THR A 100 -12.48 -5.66 16.51
C THR A 100 -13.38 -4.45 16.40
N HIS A 101 -13.32 -3.76 15.27
CA HIS A 101 -14.23 -2.67 14.97
C HIS A 101 -15.48 -3.24 14.30
N LYS A 102 -16.66 -2.90 14.84
CA LYS A 102 -17.94 -3.22 14.22
C LYS A 102 -18.51 -1.95 13.60
N ILE A 103 -18.64 -1.95 12.28
CA ILE A 103 -19.29 -0.85 11.55
C ILE A 103 -20.80 -1.12 11.57
N LEU A 104 -21.57 -0.17 12.11
CA LEU A 104 -23.03 -0.26 12.16
C LEU A 104 -23.65 0.30 10.87
N MET A 105 -24.69 -0.36 10.38
CA MET A 105 -25.42 0.01 9.16
C MET A 105 -26.82 0.50 9.52
N GLU A 106 -27.43 1.27 8.64
CA GLU A 106 -28.86 1.58 8.74
C GLU A 106 -29.71 0.31 8.56
N ASP A 107 -30.78 0.17 9.36
CA ASP A 107 -31.53 -1.09 9.47
C ASP A 107 -32.17 -1.53 8.15
N ASP A 108 -32.55 -0.56 7.31
CA ASP A 108 -33.24 -0.80 6.04
C ASP A 108 -32.29 -0.89 4.82
N TYR A 109 -30.98 -0.76 5.02
CA TYR A 109 -30.04 -0.70 3.89
C TYR A 109 -29.65 -2.10 3.38
N LYS A 110 -29.81 -2.32 2.07
CA LYS A 110 -29.46 -3.58 1.41
C LYS A 110 -28.02 -3.58 0.88
N PRO A 111 -27.27 -4.69 1.01
CA PRO A 111 -25.95 -4.80 0.41
C PRO A 111 -25.95 -4.48 -1.08
N ALA A 112 -24.89 -3.82 -1.53
CA ALA A 112 -24.74 -3.40 -2.92
C ALA A 112 -23.44 -3.96 -3.53
N VAL A 113 -23.60 -4.60 -4.69
CA VAL A 113 -22.50 -5.05 -5.54
C VAL A 113 -22.30 -4.04 -6.66
N HIS A 114 -21.14 -3.39 -6.69
CA HIS A 114 -20.74 -2.58 -7.83
C HIS A 114 -19.92 -3.38 -8.82
N SER A 115 -20.27 -3.25 -10.10
CA SER A 115 -19.42 -3.70 -11.19
C SER A 115 -18.07 -2.99 -11.16
N GLN A 116 -16.99 -3.75 -11.28
CA GLN A 116 -15.64 -3.19 -11.41
C GLN A 116 -15.53 -2.37 -12.70
N ARG A 117 -14.79 -1.26 -12.65
CA ARG A 117 -14.56 -0.43 -13.85
C ARG A 117 -13.56 -1.09 -14.78
N ARG A 118 -13.80 -0.94 -16.08
CA ARG A 118 -12.83 -1.31 -17.12
C ARG A 118 -11.59 -0.44 -16.96
N VAL A 119 -10.44 -1.06 -16.77
CA VAL A 119 -9.14 -0.40 -16.64
C VAL A 119 -8.24 -0.76 -17.82
N ASN A 120 -7.31 0.14 -18.16
CA ASN A 120 -6.25 -0.15 -19.14
C ASN A 120 -5.37 -1.30 -18.60
N PRO A 121 -4.96 -2.29 -19.44
CA PRO A 121 -4.05 -3.36 -19.03
C PRO A 121 -2.81 -2.89 -18.25
N LYS A 122 -2.18 -1.77 -18.65
CA LYS A 122 -1.01 -1.23 -17.92
C LYS A 122 -1.34 -0.84 -16.48
N ILE A 123 -2.53 -0.29 -16.26
CA ILE A 123 -3.00 0.09 -14.93
C ILE A 123 -3.43 -1.15 -14.14
N HIS A 124 -4.01 -2.13 -14.80
CA HIS A 124 -4.37 -3.41 -14.18
C HIS A 124 -3.14 -4.09 -13.56
N ASP A 125 -2.00 -4.11 -14.26
CA ASP A 125 -0.76 -4.67 -13.72
C ASP A 125 -0.26 -3.92 -12.47
N VAL A 126 -0.46 -2.60 -12.42
CA VAL A 126 -0.14 -1.78 -11.23
C VAL A 126 -1.06 -2.16 -10.07
N ILE A 127 -2.38 -2.28 -10.30
CA ILE A 127 -3.34 -2.71 -9.27
C ILE A 127 -2.95 -4.09 -8.73
N LYS A 128 -2.66 -5.03 -9.63
CA LYS A 128 -2.31 -6.41 -9.28
C LYS A 128 -1.06 -6.47 -8.40
N LYS A 129 -0.02 -5.70 -8.73
CA LYS A 129 1.20 -5.61 -7.91
C LYS A 129 0.92 -5.08 -6.51
N GLU A 130 0.13 -4.01 -6.39
CA GLU A 130 -0.23 -3.44 -5.09
C GLU A 130 -1.08 -4.40 -4.25
N VAL A 131 -2.07 -5.08 -4.86
CA VAL A 131 -2.91 -6.06 -4.16
C VAL A 131 -2.08 -7.24 -3.64
N ILE A 132 -1.16 -7.77 -4.46
CA ILE A 132 -0.26 -8.85 -4.04
C ILE A 132 0.61 -8.38 -2.86
N LYS A 133 1.18 -7.17 -2.95
CA LYS A 133 2.00 -6.60 -1.87
C LYS A 133 1.23 -6.50 -0.54
N LEU A 134 -0.04 -6.12 -0.58
CA LEU A 134 -0.90 -6.05 0.61
C LEU A 134 -1.30 -7.43 1.14
N LEU A 135 -1.53 -8.40 0.24
CA LEU A 135 -1.80 -9.80 0.59
C LEU A 135 -0.60 -10.45 1.27
N ASP A 136 0.61 -10.29 0.70
CA ASP A 136 1.83 -10.82 1.29
C ASP A 136 2.09 -10.22 2.66
N ALA A 137 1.75 -8.93 2.85
CA ALA A 137 1.85 -8.24 4.14
C ALA A 137 0.73 -8.55 5.13
N GLU A 138 -0.16 -9.50 4.81
CA GLU A 138 -1.30 -9.92 5.64
C GLU A 138 -2.25 -8.75 6.03
N MET A 139 -2.23 -7.64 5.27
CA MET A 139 -3.11 -6.50 5.51
C MET A 139 -4.52 -6.72 4.95
N ILE A 140 -4.64 -7.57 3.92
CA ILE A 140 -5.90 -7.97 3.31
C ILE A 140 -5.92 -9.49 3.14
N TYR A 141 -7.11 -10.07 3.00
CA TYR A 141 -7.30 -11.50 2.80
C TYR A 141 -8.39 -11.74 1.76
N PRO A 142 -8.37 -12.90 1.06
CA PRO A 142 -9.39 -13.22 0.07
C PRO A 142 -10.73 -13.55 0.74
N ILE A 143 -11.82 -13.07 0.13
CA ILE A 143 -13.20 -13.42 0.47
C ILE A 143 -13.91 -13.83 -0.82
N SER A 144 -14.60 -14.99 -0.80
CA SER A 144 -15.21 -15.54 -2.02
C SER A 144 -16.53 -14.85 -2.36
N ASP A 145 -17.43 -14.68 -1.38
CA ASP A 145 -18.83 -14.34 -1.63
C ASP A 145 -19.27 -13.13 -0.79
N SER A 146 -18.58 -12.00 -0.94
CA SER A 146 -19.01 -10.76 -0.27
C SER A 146 -20.26 -10.20 -0.95
N PRO A 147 -21.36 -9.95 -0.22
CA PRO A 147 -22.52 -9.25 -0.76
C PRO A 147 -22.25 -7.75 -0.98
N TRP A 148 -21.07 -7.28 -0.53
CA TRP A 148 -20.58 -5.91 -0.71
C TRP A 148 -19.40 -5.90 -1.66
N VAL A 149 -19.51 -5.13 -2.74
CA VAL A 149 -18.40 -4.90 -3.67
C VAL A 149 -18.33 -3.43 -4.00
N SER A 150 -17.18 -2.82 -3.72
CA SER A 150 -16.84 -1.46 -4.13
C SER A 150 -15.84 -1.49 -5.28
N PRO A 151 -15.97 -0.61 -6.29
CA PRO A 151 -15.07 -0.62 -7.42
C PRO A 151 -13.71 -0.02 -7.05
N ILE A 152 -12.65 -0.62 -7.59
CA ILE A 152 -11.27 -0.13 -7.47
C ILE A 152 -11.03 0.95 -8.54
N HIS A 153 -10.32 1.99 -8.13
CA HIS A 153 -9.93 3.15 -8.92
C HIS A 153 -8.43 3.38 -8.82
N CYS A 154 -7.77 3.65 -9.94
CA CYS A 154 -6.39 4.11 -9.94
C CYS A 154 -6.31 5.61 -10.17
N VAL A 155 -5.55 6.28 -9.30
CA VAL A 155 -5.32 7.72 -9.39
C VAL A 155 -3.82 7.96 -9.59
N PRO A 156 -3.40 8.69 -10.63
CA PRO A 156 -1.99 9.02 -10.80
C PRO A 156 -1.54 9.94 -9.64
N LYS A 157 -0.37 9.64 -9.06
CA LYS A 157 0.29 10.55 -8.13
C LYS A 157 0.79 11.75 -8.91
N LYS A 158 0.43 12.95 -8.45
CA LYS A 158 1.01 14.19 -8.95
C LYS A 158 2.50 14.18 -8.60
N GLY A 159 3.36 14.15 -9.61
CA GLY A 159 4.78 14.46 -9.46
C GLY A 159 5.04 15.96 -9.37
N GLY A 160 6.31 16.32 -9.17
CA GLY A 160 6.77 17.69 -9.41
C GLY A 160 6.54 18.10 -10.87
N ILE A 161 6.41 19.40 -11.11
CA ILE A 161 6.40 19.96 -12.46
C ILE A 161 7.85 20.00 -12.94
N THR A 162 8.14 19.37 -14.06
CA THR A 162 9.43 19.47 -14.76
C THR A 162 9.26 20.35 -15.98
N LEU A 163 10.15 21.33 -16.17
CA LEU A 163 10.22 22.11 -17.40
C LEU A 163 10.91 21.25 -18.46
N VAL A 164 10.17 20.84 -19.48
CA VAL A 164 10.70 20.10 -20.63
C VAL A 164 10.84 21.10 -21.78
N ALA A 165 12.04 21.26 -22.32
CA ALA A 165 12.26 22.07 -23.51
C ALA A 165 11.71 21.32 -24.73
N ASN A 166 10.86 21.98 -25.51
CA ASN A 166 10.42 21.48 -26.81
C ASN A 166 11.54 21.66 -27.87
N GLU A 167 11.33 21.16 -29.09
CA GLU A 167 12.22 21.37 -30.26
C GLU A 167 12.50 22.86 -30.53
N ASP A 168 11.56 23.74 -30.16
CA ASP A 168 11.67 25.20 -30.25
C ASP A 168 12.30 25.88 -29.00
N ASN A 169 12.89 25.11 -28.09
CA ASN A 169 13.44 25.56 -26.78
C ASN A 169 12.43 26.23 -25.84
N GLU A 170 11.12 26.15 -26.13
CA GLU A 170 10.09 26.61 -25.20
C GLU A 170 9.99 25.65 -24.01
N LEU A 171 10.06 26.20 -22.78
CA LEU A 171 9.97 25.42 -21.54
C LEU A 171 8.50 25.10 -21.22
N ILE A 172 8.07 23.89 -21.58
CA ILE A 172 6.71 23.42 -21.29
C ILE A 172 6.68 22.80 -19.89
N PRO A 173 5.85 23.33 -18.96
CA PRO A 173 5.66 22.71 -17.65
C PRO A 173 4.93 21.38 -17.82
N THR A 174 5.68 20.27 -17.81
CA THR A 174 5.13 18.93 -17.96
C THR A 174 5.03 18.27 -16.58
N ARG A 175 3.85 17.72 -16.27
CA ARG A 175 3.65 16.94 -15.04
C ARG A 175 4.02 15.49 -15.31
N LEU A 176 5.08 15.00 -14.67
CA LEU A 176 5.43 13.58 -14.68
C LEU A 176 4.57 12.82 -13.66
N VAL A 177 4.02 11.68 -14.07
CA VAL A 177 3.34 10.75 -13.16
C VAL A 177 4.42 9.94 -12.44
N THR A 178 4.68 10.26 -11.17
CA THR A 178 5.72 9.61 -10.35
C THR A 178 5.29 8.28 -9.75
N GLY A 179 4.02 7.90 -9.95
CA GLY A 179 3.47 6.64 -9.50
C GLY A 179 1.95 6.66 -9.53
N TRP A 180 1.33 5.57 -9.07
CA TRP A 180 -0.12 5.44 -8.99
C TRP A 180 -0.57 5.18 -7.56
N ARG A 181 -1.83 5.46 -7.25
CA ARG A 181 -2.51 5.07 -6.02
C ARG A 181 -3.68 4.17 -6.40
N VAL A 182 -3.81 3.05 -5.71
CA VAL A 182 -5.01 2.22 -5.75
C VAL A 182 -5.96 2.75 -4.67
N CYS A 183 -7.17 3.10 -5.07
CA CYS A 183 -8.21 3.66 -4.23
C CYS A 183 -9.48 2.81 -4.38
N ILE A 184 -10.30 2.75 -3.34
CA ILE A 184 -11.59 2.06 -3.37
C ILE A 184 -12.68 3.11 -3.19
N ASP A 185 -13.71 3.06 -4.03
CA ASP A 185 -14.84 3.99 -3.93
C ASP A 185 -15.83 3.49 -2.88
N TYR A 186 -15.75 4.06 -1.69
CA TYR A 186 -16.60 3.73 -0.56
C TYR A 186 -17.89 4.55 -0.49
N ARG A 187 -18.22 5.42 -1.45
CA ARG A 187 -19.38 6.32 -1.33
C ARG A 187 -20.67 5.60 -0.96
N LYS A 188 -21.04 4.55 -1.69
CA LYS A 188 -22.24 3.74 -1.38
C LYS A 188 -22.17 2.98 -0.06
N LEU A 189 -20.97 2.58 0.37
CA LEU A 189 -20.80 1.95 1.67
C LEU A 189 -21.00 2.99 2.78
N ASN A 190 -20.38 4.16 2.64
CA ASN A 190 -20.46 5.26 3.60
C ASN A 190 -21.88 5.85 3.73
N ASP A 191 -22.69 5.77 2.67
CA ASP A 191 -24.11 6.14 2.69
C ASP A 191 -24.96 5.14 3.49
N ALA A 192 -24.51 3.88 3.59
CA ALA A 192 -25.19 2.81 4.32
C ALA A 192 -24.82 2.73 5.81
N THR A 193 -23.68 3.30 6.18
CA THR A 193 -23.15 3.27 7.55
C THR A 193 -23.78 4.37 8.41
N ARG A 194 -24.16 4.01 9.65
CA ARG A 194 -24.60 4.98 10.66
C ARG A 194 -23.49 5.96 10.97
N LYS A 195 -23.85 7.22 11.23
CA LYS A 195 -22.92 8.23 11.75
C LYS A 195 -22.87 8.16 13.27
N ASP A 196 -21.73 8.49 13.84
CA ASP A 196 -21.49 8.43 15.29
C ASP A 196 -22.14 9.60 16.08
N ASN A 197 -22.94 10.45 15.42
CA ASN A 197 -23.46 11.71 15.96
C ASN A 197 -24.96 11.65 16.27
#